data_AF-A0A6F9BRS9-F1
#
_entry.id   AF-A0A6F9BRS9-F1
#
_cell.length_a   1.000
_cell.length_b   1.000
_cell.length_c   1.000
_cell.angle_alpha   90.00
_cell.angle_beta   90.00
_cell.angle_gamma   90.00
#
_symmetry.space_group_name_H-M   'P 1'
#
loop_
_entity.id
_entity.type
_entity.pdbx_description
1 polymer ?
#
loop_
_entity_poly.entity_id
_entity_poly.type
_entity_poly.pdbx_seq_one_letter_code
_entity_poly.pdbx_strand_id
1 'polypeptide(L)'
;MQPTNQIFLPVFQQDLDTKHDKHERLVKLSRDITIESKRTIFLLHRVTSVPDVEEVLNEADLKLDGVRLKIRLIAEELRGEDLYQYHRAFTPVGR
;
A
#
# COMPACT_ATOMS: atom_id res chain seq x y z
N MET A 1 -35.73 -9.68 29.68
CA MET A 1 -34.39 -9.26 29.22
C MET A 1 -34.13 -9.99 27.91
N GLN A 2 -34.13 -9.27 26.79
CA GLN A 2 -33.73 -9.83 25.50
C GLN A 2 -32.20 -10.00 25.49
N PRO A 3 -31.64 -11.08 24.91
CA PRO A 3 -30.27 -11.49 25.16
C PRO A 3 -29.30 -10.58 24.41
N THR A 4 -28.43 -9.90 25.15
CA THR A 4 -27.34 -9.05 24.66
C THR A 4 -26.47 -9.73 23.59
N ASN A 5 -26.43 -11.07 23.57
CA ASN A 5 -25.61 -11.84 22.63
C ASN A 5 -26.11 -11.82 21.17
N GLN A 6 -27.39 -11.54 20.91
CA GLN A 6 -27.96 -11.77 19.57
C GLN A 6 -27.73 -10.61 18.59
N ILE A 7 -27.32 -9.44 19.09
CA ILE A 7 -27.02 -8.24 18.29
C ILE A 7 -25.57 -7.79 18.49
N PHE A 8 -25.02 -7.96 19.69
CA PHE A 8 -23.69 -7.48 20.03
C PHE A 8 -22.60 -8.21 19.22
N LEU A 9 -22.54 -9.54 19.31
CA LEU A 9 -21.47 -10.33 18.69
C LEU A 9 -21.39 -10.17 17.16
N PRO A 10 -22.49 -10.18 16.39
CA PRO A 10 -22.43 -9.99 14.94
C PRO A 10 -21.91 -8.61 14.52
N VAL A 11 -22.27 -7.55 15.24
CA VAL A 11 -21.83 -6.17 14.91
C VAL A 11 -20.33 -6.01 15.16
N PHE A 12 -19.82 -6.49 16.30
CA PHE A 12 -18.37 -6.45 16.56
C PHE A 12 -17.58 -7.31 15.58
N GLN A 13 -18.12 -8.48 15.18
CA GLN A 13 -17.49 -9.32 14.19
C GLN A 13 -17.40 -8.60 12.84
N GLN A 14 -18.49 -7.99 12.38
CA GLN A 14 -18.50 -7.24 11.13
C GLN A 14 -17.52 -6.05 11.14
N ASP A 15 -17.42 -5.33 12.27
CA ASP A 15 -16.47 -4.23 12.43
C ASP A 15 -15.02 -4.72 12.36
N LEU A 16 -14.71 -5.84 13.00
CA LEU A 16 -13.37 -6.44 13.00
C LEU A 16 -13.00 -6.97 11.60
N ASP A 17 -13.92 -7.65 10.94
CA ASP A 17 -13.72 -8.17 9.59
C ASP A 17 -13.47 -7.01 8.61
N THR A 18 -14.24 -5.93 8.70
CA THR A 18 -14.02 -4.71 7.88
C THR A 18 -12.64 -4.11 8.11
N LYS A 19 -12.17 -4.07 9.36
CA LYS A 19 -10.83 -3.57 9.71
C LYS A 19 -9.72 -4.48 9.18
N HIS A 20 -9.90 -5.80 9.26
CA HIS A 20 -8.95 -6.77 8.73
C HIS A 20 -8.87 -6.70 7.19
N ASP A 21 -10.00 -6.64 6.51
CA ASP A 21 -10.05 -6.49 5.05
C ASP A 21 -9.32 -5.23 4.59
N LYS A 22 -9.53 -4.11 5.29
CA LYS A 22 -8.78 -2.86 5.04
C LYS A 22 -7.27 -3.05 5.26
N HIS A 23 -6.88 -3.67 6.36
CA HIS A 23 -5.48 -3.95 6.66
C HIS A 23 -4.83 -4.77 5.53
N GLU A 24 -5.49 -5.83 5.04
CA GLU A 24 -4.98 -6.64 3.94
C GLU A 24 -4.86 -5.85 2.62
N ARG A 25 -5.84 -5.00 2.29
CA ARG A 25 -5.76 -4.13 1.11
C ARG A 25 -4.55 -3.20 1.18
N LEU A 26 -4.31 -2.60 2.34
CA LEU A 26 -3.16 -1.72 2.57
C LEU A 26 -1.82 -2.48 2.46
N VAL A 27 -1.73 -3.70 3.03
CA VAL A 27 -0.54 -4.56 2.92
C VAL A 27 -0.24 -4.92 1.45
N LYS A 28 -1.28 -5.23 0.66
CA LYS A 28 -1.13 -5.53 -0.77
C LYS A 28 -0.58 -4.32 -1.54
N LEU A 29 -1.20 -3.14 -1.35
CA LEU A 29 -0.73 -1.90 -1.98
C LEU A 29 0.72 -1.57 -1.59
N SER A 30 1.08 -1.73 -0.32
CA SER A 30 2.43 -1.52 0.20
C SER A 30 3.47 -2.44 -0.45
N ARG A 31 3.12 -3.73 -0.60
CA ARG A 31 3.97 -4.71 -1.27
C ARG A 31 4.19 -4.34 -2.74
N ASP A 32 3.13 -3.96 -3.44
CA ASP A 32 3.21 -3.55 -4.84
C ASP A 32 4.06 -2.29 -5.02
N ILE A 33 3.88 -1.28 -4.15
CA ILE A 33 4.74 -0.09 -4.10
C ILE A 33 6.20 -0.47 -3.90
N THR A 34 6.48 -1.37 -2.95
CA THR A 34 7.85 -1.80 -2.65
C THR A 34 8.49 -2.51 -3.85
N ILE A 35 7.75 -3.40 -4.51
CA ILE A 35 8.23 -4.13 -5.69
C ILE A 35 8.54 -3.17 -6.83
N GLU A 36 7.60 -2.28 -7.17
CA GLU A 36 7.79 -1.30 -8.26
C GLU A 36 8.90 -0.29 -7.96
N SER A 37 9.01 0.15 -6.70
CA SER A 37 10.10 1.04 -6.27
C SER A 37 11.47 0.35 -6.42
N LYS A 38 11.59 -0.91 -5.99
CA LYS A 38 12.83 -1.69 -6.17
C LYS A 38 13.15 -1.89 -7.66
N ARG A 39 12.16 -2.24 -8.49
CA ARG A 39 12.35 -2.38 -9.95
C ARG A 39 12.86 -1.08 -10.56
N THR A 40 12.30 0.06 -10.16
CA THR A 40 12.70 1.38 -10.64
C THR A 40 14.12 1.73 -10.20
N ILE A 41 14.50 1.42 -8.95
CA ILE A 41 15.89 1.57 -8.47
C ILE A 41 16.85 0.73 -9.32
N PHE A 42 16.53 -0.55 -9.57
CA PHE A 42 17.37 -1.41 -10.42
C PHE A 42 17.44 -0.96 -11.88
N LEU A 43 16.38 -0.35 -12.40
CA LEU A 43 16.38 0.28 -13.73
C LEU A 43 17.37 1.46 -13.76
N LEU A 44 17.28 2.36 -12.79
CA LEU A 44 18.17 3.53 -12.67
C LEU A 44 19.64 3.13 -12.48
N HIS A 45 19.94 1.99 -11.84
CA HIS A 45 21.30 1.47 -11.75
C HIS A 45 21.92 1.10 -13.11
N ARG A 46 21.13 0.91 -14.17
CA ARG A 46 21.63 0.56 -15.51
C ARG A 46 22.10 1.77 -16.32
N VAL A 47 21.78 2.98 -15.87
CA VAL A 47 22.04 4.25 -16.57
C VAL A 47 23.53 4.43 -16.92
N THR A 48 24.44 3.95 -16.08
CA THR A 48 25.90 4.05 -16.33
C THR A 48 26.40 3.13 -17.44
N SER A 49 25.58 2.19 -17.90
CA SER A 49 25.98 1.09 -18.79
C SER A 49 25.26 1.12 -20.15
N VAL A 50 24.45 2.14 -20.42
CA VAL A 50 23.68 2.30 -21.66
C VAL A 50 24.04 3.61 -22.36
N PRO A 51 24.00 3.66 -23.70
CA PRO A 51 24.23 4.89 -24.46
C PRO A 51 23.04 5.87 -24.38
N ASP A 52 21.81 5.35 -24.20
CA ASP A 52 20.60 6.16 -24.11
C ASP A 52 20.11 6.29 -22.66
N VAL A 53 20.67 7.27 -21.97
CA VAL A 53 20.31 7.58 -20.58
C VAL A 53 18.90 8.16 -20.49
N GLU A 54 18.51 8.99 -21.45
CA GLU A 54 17.21 9.68 -21.45
C GLU A 54 16.05 8.69 -21.58
N GLU A 55 16.18 7.65 -22.40
CA GLU A 55 15.18 6.60 -22.49
C GLU A 55 14.95 5.91 -21.13
N VAL A 56 16.02 5.57 -20.42
CA VAL A 56 15.94 4.93 -19.09
C VAL A 56 15.31 5.86 -18.05
N LEU A 57 15.63 7.16 -18.09
CA LEU A 57 15.04 8.15 -17.18
C LEU A 57 13.54 8.33 -17.43
N ASN A 58 13.13 8.41 -18.70
CA ASN A 58 11.71 8.49 -19.06
C ASN A 58 10.95 7.23 -18.64
N GLU A 59 11.53 6.05 -18.86
CA GLU A 59 10.95 4.78 -18.41
C GLU A 59 10.81 4.72 -16.88
N ALA A 60 11.81 5.22 -16.14
CA ALA A 60 11.77 5.29 -14.68
C ALA A 60 10.69 6.25 -14.19
N ASP A 61 10.53 7.43 -14.79
CA ASP A 61 9.51 8.39 -14.37
C ASP A 61 8.07 7.86 -14.58
N LEU A 62 7.82 7.18 -15.71
CA LEU A 62 6.55 6.49 -15.97
C LEU A 62 6.26 5.41 -14.92
N LYS A 63 7.27 4.67 -14.45
CA LYS A 63 7.09 3.70 -13.35
C LYS A 63 6.79 4.41 -12.03
N LEU A 64 7.43 5.54 -11.76
CA LEU A 64 7.18 6.33 -10.56
C LEU A 64 5.75 6.90 -10.53
N ASP A 65 5.15 7.24 -11.68
CA ASP A 65 3.72 7.59 -11.74
C ASP A 65 2.83 6.46 -11.22
N GLY A 66 3.14 5.22 -11.61
CA GLY A 66 2.44 4.03 -11.12
C GLY A 66 2.61 3.81 -9.61
N VAL A 67 3.73 4.25 -9.02
CA VAL A 67 3.95 4.24 -7.57
C VAL A 67 3.15 5.35 -6.89
N ARG A 68 3.21 6.58 -7.42
CA ARG A 68 2.46 7.75 -6.93
C ARG A 68 0.95 7.47 -6.90
N LEU A 69 0.43 6.79 -7.92
CA LEU A 69 -0.98 6.37 -7.96
C LEU A 69 -1.34 5.43 -6.81
N LYS A 70 -0.51 4.42 -6.52
CA LYS A 70 -0.76 3.47 -5.42
C LYS A 70 -0.67 4.14 -4.05
N ILE A 71 0.25 5.08 -3.87
CA ILE A 71 0.32 5.91 -2.66
C ILE A 71 -0.98 6.71 -2.49
N ARG A 72 -1.54 7.25 -3.57
CA ARG A 72 -2.85 7.92 -3.53
C ARG A 72 -3.96 6.95 -3.12
N LEU A 73 -3.98 5.72 -3.63
CA LEU A 73 -4.97 4.70 -3.21
C LEU A 73 -4.87 4.38 -1.71
N ILE A 74 -3.65 4.30 -1.15
CA ILE A 74 -3.44 4.17 0.30
C ILE A 74 -4.04 5.36 1.05
N ALA A 75 -3.81 6.59 0.57
CA ALA A 75 -4.37 7.79 1.19
C ALA A 75 -5.91 7.78 1.19
N GLU A 76 -6.54 7.30 0.12
CA GLU A 76 -8.00 7.16 0.05
C GLU A 76 -8.54 6.10 1.03
N GLU A 77 -7.89 4.94 1.14
CA GLU A 77 -8.27 3.87 2.09
C GLU A 77 -8.18 4.31 3.56
N LEU A 78 -7.25 5.23 3.86
CA LEU A 78 -7.00 5.77 5.20
C LEU A 78 -7.83 7.02 5.54
N ARG A 79 -8.63 7.54 4.60
CA ARG A 79 -9.44 8.74 4.86
C ARG A 79 -10.44 8.47 5.98
N GLY A 80 -10.35 9.26 7.05
CA GLY A 80 -11.22 9.13 8.23
C GLY A 80 -10.82 8.02 9.21
N GLU A 81 -9.69 7.35 8.98
CA GLU A 81 -9.13 6.35 9.90
C GLU A 81 -8.03 6.94 10.78
N ASP A 82 -7.75 6.30 11.92
CA ASP A 82 -6.53 6.57 12.70
C ASP A 82 -5.33 5.96 11.98
N LEU A 83 -4.40 6.81 11.53
CA LEU A 83 -3.19 6.41 10.81
C LEU A 83 -2.32 5.45 11.62
N TYR A 84 -2.24 5.61 12.95
CA TYR A 84 -1.41 4.75 13.80
C TYR A 84 -1.91 3.31 13.84
N GLN A 85 -3.22 3.10 13.67
CA GLN A 85 -3.82 1.77 13.64
C GLN A 85 -3.36 0.97 12.42
N TYR A 86 -3.10 1.63 11.30
CA TYR A 86 -2.75 1.00 10.03
C TYR A 86 -1.30 1.21 9.60
N HIS A 87 -0.51 1.98 10.35
CA HIS A 87 0.88 2.34 10.03
C HIS A 87 1.75 1.12 9.65
N ARG A 88 1.58 -0.02 10.34
CA ARG A 88 2.34 -1.25 10.06
C ARG A 88 1.96 -1.95 8.75
N ALA A 89 0.80 -1.64 8.18
CA ALA A 89 0.34 -2.22 6.91
C ALA A 89 1.09 -1.62 5.72
N PHE A 90 1.43 -0.32 5.79
CA PHE A 90 2.05 0.41 4.67
C PHE A 90 3.47 0.90 4.93
N THR A 91 4.00 0.71 6.14
CA THR A 91 5.43 0.91 6.44
C THR A 91 6.12 -0.45 6.37
N PRO A 92 7.01 -0.69 5.38
CA PRO A 92 7.76 -1.93 5.32
C PRO A 92 8.62 -2.07 6.59
N VAL A 93 8.49 -3.19 7.30
CA VAL A 93 9.42 -3.52 8.38
C VAL A 93 10.74 -3.89 7.72
N GLY A 94 11.77 -3.07 7.94
CA GLY A 94 13.14 -3.43 7.59
C GLY A 94 13.51 -4.72 8.32
N ARG A 95 13.50 -5.83 7.59
CA ARG A 95 14.18 -7.06 7.98
C ARG A 95 15.38 -7.23 7.09
#